data_AF-A0AAV4F6W6-F1
#
_entry.id   AF-A0AAV4F6W6-F1
#
_cell.length_a   1.000
_cell.length_b   1.000
_cell.length_c   1.000
_cell.angle_alpha   90.00
_cell.angle_beta   90.00
_cell.angle_gamma   90.00
#
_symmetry.space_group_name_H-M   'P 1'
#
loop_
_entity.id
_entity.type
_entity.pdbx_description
1 polymer ?
#
loop_
_entity_poly.entity_id
_entity_poly.type
_entity_poly.pdbx_seq_one_letter_code
_entity_poly.pdbx_strand_id
1 'polypeptide(L)'
;MKGVAHIEFQEQGQTVNFERYISTFRALKLRLRRVRRDNDSILDSILQNDNARWYTSRQTQDPAASCIQPRSCPLYYHLSPQLQQYLKVHHYGNDEQVIADVRR
;
A
#
# COMPACT_ATOMS: atom_id res chain seq x y z
N MET A 1 3.05 12.68 -11.87
CA MET A 1 2.19 11.53 -12.25
C MET A 1 1.33 11.11 -11.06
N LYS A 2 0.02 10.96 -11.26
CA LYS A 2 -0.93 10.41 -10.27
C LYS A 2 -1.00 8.89 -10.46
N GLY A 3 -0.13 8.15 -9.77
CA GLY A 3 -0.08 6.69 -9.83
C GLY A 3 0.42 6.11 -8.51
N VAL A 4 0.85 4.85 -8.55
CA VAL A 4 1.48 4.16 -7.42
C VAL A 4 2.60 5.02 -6.84
N ALA A 5 2.49 5.34 -5.55
CA ALA A 5 3.49 6.16 -4.86
C ALA A 5 4.62 5.31 -4.27
N HIS A 6 4.27 4.17 -3.68
CA HIS A 6 5.17 3.28 -2.95
C HIS A 6 4.61 1.85 -2.97
N ILE A 7 5.45 0.86 -3.22
CA ILE A 7 5.15 -0.58 -3.10
C ILE A 7 6.32 -1.23 -2.40
N GLU A 8 6.03 -2.10 -1.44
CA GLU A 8 7.00 -3.00 -0.83
C GLU A 8 6.54 -4.44 -1.01
N PHE A 9 7.52 -5.33 -1.16
CA PHE A 9 7.31 -6.77 -1.17
C PHE A 9 7.84 -7.35 0.12
N GLN A 10 7.16 -8.35 0.64
CA GLN A 10 7.61 -9.13 1.78
C GLN A 10 8.34 -10.37 1.28
N GLU A 11 9.32 -10.83 2.05
CA GLU A 11 9.94 -12.13 1.82
C GLU A 11 8.90 -13.25 1.99
N GLN A 12 9.11 -14.36 1.29
CA GLN A 12 8.26 -15.52 1.37
C GLN A 12 8.04 -15.98 2.82
N GLY A 13 6.78 -16.19 3.19
CA GLY A 13 6.39 -16.64 4.53
C GLY A 13 6.35 -15.55 5.60
N GLN A 14 6.80 -14.32 5.31
CA GLN A 14 6.68 -13.20 6.23
C GLN A 14 5.29 -12.57 6.16
N THR A 15 4.87 -11.97 7.28
CA THR A 15 3.59 -11.26 7.40
C THR A 15 3.81 -9.83 7.89
N VAL A 16 2.86 -8.95 7.57
CA VAL A 16 2.92 -7.56 8.04
C VAL A 16 2.43 -7.50 9.48
N ASN A 17 3.33 -7.11 10.39
CA ASN A 17 2.99 -6.72 11.76
C ASN A 17 2.92 -5.19 11.88
N PHE A 18 2.64 -4.69 13.09
CA PHE A 18 2.53 -3.24 13.33
C PHE A 18 3.85 -2.49 13.08
N GLU A 19 5.00 -3.06 13.43
CA GLU A 19 6.31 -2.43 13.24
C GLU A 19 6.62 -2.24 11.77
N ARG A 20 6.41 -3.30 10.97
CA ARG A 20 6.59 -3.27 9.52
C ARG A 20 5.61 -2.31 8.87
N TYR A 21 4.38 -2.24 9.35
CA TYR A 21 3.41 -1.26 8.86
C TYR A 21 3.87 0.18 9.11
N ILE A 22 4.34 0.50 10.33
CA ILE A 22 4.84 1.84 10.68
C ILE A 22 6.05 2.23 9.82
N SER A 23 7.00 1.30 9.62
CA SER A 23 8.17 1.58 8.78
C SER A 23 7.78 1.84 7.33
N THR A 24 6.88 1.02 6.78
CA THR A 24 6.32 1.20 5.43
C THR A 24 5.61 2.55 5.30
N PHE A 25 4.83 2.94 6.31
CA PHE A 25 4.10 4.20 6.30
C PHE A 25 5.02 5.42 6.34
N ARG A 26 6.11 5.35 7.12
CA ARG A 26 7.16 6.39 7.12
C ARG A 26 7.84 6.50 5.76
N ALA A 27 8.17 5.37 5.13
CA ALA A 27 8.76 5.34 3.78
C ALA A 27 7.81 5.95 2.74
N LEU A 28 6.51 5.61 2.81
CA LEU A 28 5.47 6.20 1.97
C LEU A 28 5.39 7.72 2.14
N LYS A 29 5.33 8.25 3.37
CA LYS A 29 5.29 9.71 3.64
C LYS A 29 6.51 10.41 3.01
N LEU A 30 7.70 9.85 3.16
CA LEU A 30 8.92 10.39 2.56
C LEU A 30 8.87 10.36 1.02
N ARG A 31 8.39 9.25 0.45
CA ARG A 31 8.28 9.09 -1.00
C ARG A 31 7.25 10.04 -1.60
N LEU A 32 6.09 10.21 -0.97
CA LEU A 32 5.05 11.16 -1.37
C LEU A 32 5.60 12.59 -1.44
N ARG A 33 6.29 13.04 -0.39
CA ARG A 33 6.97 14.36 -0.39
C ARG A 33 7.91 14.54 -1.57
N ARG A 34 8.58 13.48 -2.02
CA ARG A 34 9.52 13.55 -3.16
C ARG A 34 8.83 13.57 -4.51
N VAL A 35 7.79 12.75 -4.70
CA VAL A 35 7.18 12.48 -6.02
C VAL A 35 5.91 13.28 -6.31
N ARG A 36 5.37 13.98 -5.30
CA ARG A 36 4.17 14.83 -5.42
C ARG A 36 4.42 16.24 -4.87
N ARG A 37 5.63 16.78 -5.03
CA ARG A 37 6.08 18.08 -4.48
C ARG A 37 5.13 19.24 -4.78
N ASP A 38 4.48 19.23 -5.94
CA ASP A 38 3.59 20.30 -6.39
C ASP A 38 2.23 20.30 -5.66
N ASN A 39 2.04 19.39 -4.70
CA ASN A 39 0.83 19.25 -3.92
C ASN A 39 1.13 19.66 -2.47
N ASP A 40 0.98 20.95 -2.16
CA ASP A 40 1.14 21.50 -0.81
C ASP A 40 0.24 20.79 0.23
N SER A 41 -0.82 20.12 -0.23
CA SER A 41 -1.76 19.35 0.58
C SER A 41 -1.33 17.90 0.88
N ILE A 42 -0.07 17.50 0.66
CA ILE A 42 0.40 16.17 1.12
C ILE A 42 0.20 16.01 2.63
N LEU A 43 0.33 17.10 3.38
CA LEU A 43 0.09 17.12 4.83
C LEU A 43 -1.40 16.94 5.18
N ASP A 44 -2.31 17.34 4.29
CA ASP A 44 -3.76 17.20 4.43
C ASP A 44 -4.32 15.95 3.72
N SER A 45 -3.44 15.03 3.32
CA SER A 45 -3.85 13.82 2.58
C SER A 45 -4.63 12.87 3.49
N ILE A 46 -5.86 12.55 3.08
CA ILE A 46 -6.67 11.51 3.72
C ILE A 46 -6.11 10.15 3.34
N LEU A 47 -5.73 9.37 4.36
CA LEU A 47 -5.38 7.96 4.18
C LEU A 47 -6.67 7.13 4.20
N GLN A 48 -6.96 6.44 3.10
CA GLN A 48 -8.03 5.46 3.02
C GLN A 48 -7.43 4.04 3.04
N ASN A 49 -7.76 3.26 4.07
CA ASN A 49 -7.37 1.87 4.24
C ASN A 49 -8.52 1.04 4.85
N ASP A 50 -8.36 -0.28 4.92
CA ASP A 50 -9.25 -1.16 5.68
C ASP A 50 -8.85 -1.20 7.17
N ASN A 51 -9.57 -2.01 7.96
CA ASN A 51 -9.42 -2.09 9.41
C ASN A 51 -8.64 -3.32 9.89
N ALA A 52 -7.71 -3.86 9.09
CA ALA A 52 -6.85 -4.94 9.57
C ALA A 52 -6.18 -4.58 10.91
N ARG A 53 -5.93 -5.60 11.75
CA ARG A 53 -5.57 -5.41 13.17
C ARG A 53 -4.31 -4.54 13.36
N TRP A 54 -3.35 -4.64 12.45
CA TRP A 54 -2.12 -3.86 12.49
C TRP A 54 -2.29 -2.42 12.01
N TYR A 55 -3.40 -2.03 11.38
CA TYR A 55 -3.71 -0.64 11.02
C TYR A 55 -4.39 0.13 12.16
N THR A 56 -5.06 -0.60 13.04
CA THR A 56 -5.93 -0.04 14.10
C THR A 56 -5.36 -0.25 15.51
N SER A 57 -4.15 -0.80 15.62
CA SER A 57 -3.49 -0.98 16.90
C SER A 57 -3.19 0.37 17.54
N ARG A 58 -3.14 0.42 18.87
CA ARG A 58 -2.82 1.65 19.61
C ARG A 58 -1.48 2.28 19.18
N GLN A 59 -0.54 1.44 18.72
CA GLN A 59 0.78 1.84 18.23
C GLN A 59 0.73 2.48 16.84
N THR A 60 -0.35 2.24 16.08
CA THR A 60 -0.52 2.65 14.68
C THR A 60 -1.60 3.71 14.49
N GLN A 61 -2.35 4.04 15.55
CA GLN A 61 -3.27 5.17 15.58
C GLN A 61 -2.55 6.51 15.42
N ASP A 62 -2.31 6.89 14.17
CA ASP A 62 -2.20 8.28 13.75
C ASP A 62 -3.65 8.83 13.69
N PRO A 63 -4.03 9.88 14.45
CA PRO A 63 -5.41 10.36 14.53
C PRO A 63 -6.04 10.79 13.19
N ALA A 64 -5.25 10.88 12.12
CA ALA A 64 -5.70 11.18 10.75
C ALA A 64 -6.21 9.97 9.94
N ALA A 65 -6.18 8.74 10.46
CA ALA A 65 -6.43 7.50 9.70
C ALA A 65 -7.91 7.03 9.64
N SER A 66 -8.88 7.89 9.93
CA SER A 66 -10.29 7.49 10.03
C SER A 66 -11.08 7.73 8.73
N CYS A 67 -10.92 6.85 7.74
CA CYS A 67 -12.00 6.60 6.78
C CYS A 67 -12.18 5.08 6.59
N ILE A 68 -13.11 4.53 7.36
CA ILE A 68 -13.29 3.10 7.59
C ILE A 68 -14.46 2.60 6.75
N GLN A 69 -14.23 2.00 5.57
CA GLN A 69 -15.17 1.06 4.92
C GLN A 69 -14.44 0.14 3.91
N PRO A 70 -14.29 -1.17 4.18
CA PRO A 70 -13.50 -2.10 3.35
C PRO A 70 -13.97 -2.18 1.88
N ARG A 71 -15.29 -2.16 1.65
CA ARG A 71 -15.90 -2.20 0.31
C ARG A 71 -15.69 -0.91 -0.49
N SER A 72 -15.31 0.18 0.16
CA SER A 72 -15.10 1.49 -0.46
C SER A 72 -13.62 1.75 -0.80
N CYS A 73 -12.70 0.87 -0.40
CA CYS A 73 -11.28 1.06 -0.66
C CYS A 73 -10.98 0.75 -2.14
N PRO A 74 -10.49 1.73 -2.94
CA PRO A 74 -10.20 1.54 -4.36
C PRO A 74 -9.23 0.40 -4.65
N LEU A 75 -8.39 0.03 -3.68
CA LEU A 75 -7.50 -1.12 -3.79
C LEU A 75 -8.25 -2.40 -4.10
N TYR A 76 -9.41 -2.65 -3.47
CA TYR A 76 -10.13 -3.92 -3.59
C TYR A 76 -11.04 -4.02 -4.83
N TYR A 77 -11.69 -2.93 -5.24
CA TYR A 77 -12.63 -2.98 -6.38
C TYR A 77 -12.02 -2.50 -7.70
N HIS A 78 -10.90 -1.79 -7.69
CA HIS A 78 -10.27 -1.27 -8.90
C HIS A 78 -8.91 -1.93 -9.17
N LEU A 79 -7.93 -1.78 -8.27
CA LEU A 79 -6.56 -2.19 -8.55
C LEU A 79 -6.35 -3.72 -8.43
N SER A 80 -6.81 -4.34 -7.35
CA SER A 80 -6.59 -5.77 -7.09
C SER A 80 -7.22 -6.69 -8.13
N PRO A 81 -8.45 -6.45 -8.62
CA PRO A 81 -9.06 -7.30 -9.64
C PRO A 81 -8.27 -7.27 -10.97
N GLN A 82 -7.78 -6.10 -11.38
CA GLN A 82 -6.96 -5.96 -12.58
C GLN A 82 -5.62 -6.69 -12.42
N LEU A 83 -4.98 -6.51 -11.26
CA LEU A 83 -3.73 -7.20 -10.96
C LEU A 83 -3.92 -8.73 -10.94
N GLN A 84 -4.98 -9.22 -10.31
CA GLN A 84 -5.30 -10.65 -10.30
C GLN A 84 -5.54 -11.21 -11.70
N GLN A 85 -6.28 -10.49 -12.55
CA GLN A 85 -6.52 -10.93 -13.93
C GLN A 85 -5.20 -11.04 -14.71
N TYR A 86 -4.28 -10.08 -14.51
CA TYR A 86 -2.96 -10.11 -15.12
C TYR A 86 -2.10 -11.25 -14.58
N LEU A 87 -1.98 -11.40 -13.26
CA LEU A 87 -1.12 -12.42 -12.64
C LEU A 87 -1.61 -13.84 -12.89
N LYS A 88 -2.93 -14.05 -13.07
CA LYS A 88 -3.53 -15.39 -13.24
C LYS A 88 -3.04 -16.15 -14.48
N VAL A 89 -2.61 -15.46 -15.51
CA VAL A 89 -2.11 -16.11 -16.75
C VAL A 89 -0.61 -16.43 -16.69
N HIS A 90 0.07 -16.06 -15.61
CA HIS A 90 1.51 -16.24 -15.44
C HIS A 90 1.81 -17.34 -14.41
N HIS A 91 2.90 -18.08 -14.65
CA HIS A 91 3.47 -19.02 -13.69
C HIS A 91 4.87 -18.53 -13.31
N TYR A 92 5.05 -18.23 -12.03
CA TYR A 92 6.30 -17.68 -11.50
C TYR A 92 7.14 -18.77 -10.85
N GLY A 93 8.44 -18.81 -11.17
CA GLY A 93 9.39 -19.73 -10.58
C GLY A 93 10.05 -19.21 -9.30
N ASN A 94 10.04 -17.89 -9.09
CA ASN A 94 10.60 -17.22 -7.93
C ASN A 94 9.94 -15.85 -7.68
N ASP A 95 10.24 -15.26 -6.53
CA ASP A 95 9.67 -13.98 -6.09
C ASP A 95 10.16 -12.80 -6.94
N GLU A 96 11.39 -12.85 -7.47
CA GLU A 96 11.96 -11.79 -8.30
C GLU A 96 11.16 -11.58 -9.59
N GLN A 97 10.68 -12.66 -10.20
CA GLN A 97 9.83 -12.60 -11.38
C GLN A 97 8.49 -11.92 -11.07
N VAL A 98 7.88 -12.24 -9.92
CA VAL A 98 6.65 -11.58 -9.45
C VAL A 98 6.89 -10.08 -9.25
N ILE A 99 7.98 -9.73 -8.56
CA ILE A 99 8.35 -8.34 -8.27
C ILE A 99 8.57 -7.53 -9.55
N ALA A 100 9.26 -8.11 -10.53
CA ALA A 100 9.51 -7.47 -11.81
C ALA A 100 8.22 -7.19 -12.57
N ASP A 101 7.30 -8.16 -12.61
CA ASP A 101 6.02 -8.02 -13.30
C ASP A 101 5.09 -7.00 -12.64
N VAL A 102 5.02 -6.98 -11.31
CA VAL A 102 4.18 -6.01 -10.57
C VAL A 102 4.68 -4.57 -10.72
N ARG A 103 5.97 -4.38 -10.98
CA ARG A 103 6.60 -3.05 -11.14
C ARG A 103 6.52 -2.49 -12.57
N ARG A 104 6.12 -3.31 -13.54
CA ARG A 104 6.02 -2.93 -14.94
C ARG A 104 4.91 -1.91 -15.19
#